data_AF-A0A7G2EV38-F1
#
_entry.id   AF-A0A7G2EV38-F1
#
_cell.length_a   1.000
_cell.length_b   1.000
_cell.length_c   1.000
_cell.angle_alpha   90.00
_cell.angle_beta   90.00
_cell.angle_gamma   90.00
#
_symmetry.space_group_name_H-M   'P 1'
#
loop_
_entity.id
_entity.type
_entity.pdbx_description
1 polymer ?
#
loop_
_entity_poly.entity_id
_entity_poly.type
_entity_poly.pdbx_seq_one_letter_code
_entity_poly.pdbx_strand_id
1 'polypeptide(L)'
;MNGSRSLSPAITNYQCIGVILLIFLSLLVFLMARIHKQLKTRVSAHGTVGATDVVYTTSILECLTTEVLQLAENTNKDLKVKRITPRHLQLAVRGDEELETLIKGTIVGGGVIPHIH
;
A
#
# COMPACT_ATOMS: atom_id res chain seq x y z
N MET A 1 -0.28 28.00 35.19
CA MET A 1 -0.60 28.20 33.76
C MET A 1 0.13 27.14 32.96
N ASN A 2 -0.53 26.03 32.62
CA ASN A 2 -0.05 25.09 31.61
C ASN A 2 -1.29 24.50 30.94
N GLY A 3 -1.81 25.24 29.96
CA GLY A 3 -2.92 24.83 29.13
C GLY A 3 -2.47 23.71 28.21
N SER A 4 -2.89 22.50 28.51
CA SER A 4 -2.93 21.36 27.60
C SER A 4 -3.73 21.76 26.37
N ARG A 5 -3.03 22.12 25.28
CA ARG A 5 -3.63 22.29 23.95
C ARG A 5 -4.07 20.90 23.48
N SER A 6 -5.29 20.51 23.83
CA SER A 6 -6.02 19.48 23.12
C SER A 6 -6.29 19.99 21.69
N LEU A 7 -5.34 19.79 20.79
CA LEU A 7 -5.56 19.99 19.35
C LEU A 7 -6.75 19.11 18.97
N SER A 8 -7.82 19.73 18.48
CA SER A 8 -9.02 19.04 18.03
C SER A 8 -8.66 17.97 17.00
N PRO A 9 -9.25 16.75 17.08
CA PRO A 9 -8.95 15.64 16.16
C PRO A 9 -9.22 15.96 14.68
N ALA A 10 -9.97 17.02 14.38
CA ALA A 10 -10.22 17.48 13.01
C ALA A 10 -8.96 18.06 12.33
N ILE A 11 -8.11 18.83 13.05
CA ILE A 11 -6.95 19.51 12.44
C ILE A 11 -5.86 18.50 12.09
N THR A 12 -5.64 17.50 12.94
CA THR A 12 -4.76 16.36 12.62
C THR A 12 -5.27 15.54 11.44
N ASN A 13 -6.60 15.38 11.29
CA ASN A 13 -7.18 14.70 10.13
C ASN A 13 -6.91 15.46 8.81
N TYR A 14 -7.19 16.76 8.73
CA TYR A 14 -6.94 17.52 7.49
C TYR A 14 -5.45 17.67 7.16
N GLN A 15 -4.58 17.81 8.17
CA GLN A 15 -3.14 17.87 7.98
C GLN A 15 -2.59 16.51 7.48
N CYS A 16 -3.10 15.38 8.02
CA CYS A 16 -2.73 14.05 7.54
C CYS A 16 -3.26 13.80 6.12
N ILE A 17 -4.50 14.18 5.81
CA ILE A 17 -5.07 14.05 4.46
C ILE A 17 -4.24 14.84 3.45
N GLY A 18 -3.82 16.06 3.79
CA GLY A 18 -2.96 16.87 2.94
C GLY A 18 -1.60 16.23 2.68
N VAL A 19 -0.95 15.68 3.70
CA VAL A 19 0.36 15.00 3.58
C VAL A 19 0.24 13.68 2.82
N ILE A 20 -0.82 12.89 3.07
CA ILE A 20 -1.10 11.63 2.35
C ILE A 20 -1.35 11.93 0.87
N LEU A 21 -2.17 12.93 0.56
CA LEU A 21 -2.45 13.32 -0.83
C LEU A 21 -1.19 13.81 -1.55
N LEU A 22 -0.32 14.55 -0.86
CA LEU A 22 0.93 15.05 -1.44
C LEU A 22 1.93 13.92 -1.69
N ILE A 23 2.03 12.94 -0.78
CA ILE A 23 2.82 11.72 -0.98
C ILE A 23 2.28 10.91 -2.16
N PHE A 24 0.96 10.72 -2.23
CA PHE A 24 0.28 10.00 -3.32
C PHE A 24 0.57 10.65 -4.68
N LEU A 25 0.43 11.98 -4.76
CA LEU A 25 0.73 12.72 -6.00
C LEU A 25 2.21 12.60 -6.41
N SER A 26 3.11 12.62 -5.44
CA SER A 26 4.56 12.52 -5.67
C SER A 26 4.98 11.12 -6.12
N LEU A 27 4.45 10.08 -5.46
CA LEU A 27 4.70 8.68 -5.79
C LEU A 27 4.15 8.33 -7.17
N LEU A 28 2.95 8.81 -7.50
CA LEU A 28 2.31 8.55 -8.77
C LEU A 28 3.16 9.06 -9.94
N VAL A 29 3.66 10.30 -9.90
CA VAL A 29 4.46 10.88 -10.99
C VAL A 29 5.77 10.11 -11.22
N PHE A 30 6.42 9.65 -10.16
CA PHE A 30 7.63 8.84 -10.27
C PHE A 30 7.34 7.43 -10.81
N LEU A 31 6.26 6.81 -10.33
CA LEU A 31 5.87 5.47 -10.71
C LEU A 31 5.36 5.44 -12.16
N MET A 32 4.63 6.47 -12.62
CA MET A 32 4.23 6.69 -14.02
C MET A 32 5.42 6.51 -14.98
N ALA A 33 6.53 7.21 -14.73
CA ALA A 33 7.68 7.19 -15.61
C ALA A 33 8.31 5.79 -15.71
N ARG A 34 8.34 5.05 -14.59
CA ARG A 34 8.86 3.68 -14.54
C ARG A 34 7.92 2.68 -15.22
N ILE A 35 6.62 2.76 -14.93
CA ILE A 35 5.61 1.87 -15.50
C ILE A 35 5.49 2.09 -17.01
N HIS A 36 5.53 3.34 -17.48
CA HIS A 36 5.51 3.62 -18.91
C HIS A 36 6.70 2.96 -19.63
N LYS A 37 7.92 3.04 -19.07
CA LYS A 37 9.09 2.36 -19.62
C LYS A 37 8.93 0.83 -19.61
N GLN A 38 8.39 0.27 -18.54
CA GLN A 38 8.15 -1.17 -18.42
C GLN A 38 7.10 -1.64 -19.44
N LEU A 39 5.98 -0.93 -19.58
CA LEU A 39 4.93 -1.24 -20.56
C LEU A 39 5.47 -1.17 -21.99
N LYS A 40 6.24 -0.12 -22.32
CA LYS A 40 6.85 0.02 -23.66
C LYS A 40 7.83 -1.10 -24.01
N THR A 41 8.46 -1.72 -23.00
CA THR A 41 9.36 -2.87 -23.19
C THR A 41 8.58 -4.18 -23.39
N ARG A 42 7.36 -4.27 -22.86
CA ARG A 42 6.51 -5.48 -22.88
C ARG A 42 5.55 -5.50 -24.09
N VAL A 43 5.18 -4.34 -24.60
CA VAL A 43 4.32 -4.21 -25.77
C VAL A 43 5.10 -4.56 -27.05
N SER A 44 4.44 -5.24 -27.99
CA SER A 44 5.01 -5.64 -29.28
C SER A 44 5.57 -4.42 -30.04
N ALA A 45 6.52 -4.63 -30.95
CA ALA A 45 7.27 -3.58 -31.63
C ALA A 45 6.39 -2.52 -32.35
N HIS A 46 5.14 -2.83 -32.67
CA HIS A 46 4.19 -1.92 -33.31
C HIS A 46 3.13 -1.32 -32.35
N GLY A 47 3.09 -1.74 -31.08
CA GLY A 47 2.10 -1.25 -30.12
C GLY A 47 2.57 0.03 -29.42
N THR A 48 1.70 1.03 -29.35
CA THR A 48 1.91 2.26 -28.58
C THR A 48 1.22 2.15 -27.22
N VAL A 49 1.85 2.67 -26.17
CA VAL A 49 1.25 2.75 -24.83
C VAL A 49 0.61 4.13 -24.68
N GLY A 50 -0.69 4.19 -24.40
CA GLY A 50 -1.39 5.45 -24.15
C GLY A 50 -1.06 6.01 -22.77
N ALA A 51 -1.14 7.34 -22.61
CA ALA A 51 -0.93 7.96 -21.30
C ALA A 51 -1.95 7.44 -20.26
N THR A 52 -3.20 7.23 -20.67
CA THR A 52 -4.28 6.70 -19.82
C THR A 52 -3.98 5.28 -19.33
N ASP A 53 -3.34 4.43 -20.14
CA ASP A 53 -3.00 3.06 -19.75
C ASP A 53 -1.98 3.04 -18.61
N VAL A 54 -1.00 3.95 -18.66
CA VAL A 54 0.01 4.12 -17.62
C VAL A 54 -0.65 4.59 -16.33
N VAL A 55 -1.51 5.61 -16.43
CA VAL A 55 -2.26 6.17 -15.28
C VAL A 55 -3.09 5.09 -14.60
N TYR A 56 -3.88 4.35 -15.38
CA TYR A 56 -4.74 3.29 -14.89
C TYR A 56 -3.98 2.15 -14.23
N THR A 57 -2.90 1.67 -14.87
CA THR A 57 -2.09 0.57 -14.32
C THR A 57 -1.45 0.98 -13.00
N THR A 58 -0.95 2.21 -12.92
CA THR A 58 -0.24 2.67 -11.73
C THR A 58 -1.20 2.98 -10.59
N SER A 59 -2.38 3.54 -10.86
CA SER A 59 -3.38 3.78 -9.83
C SER A 59 -3.83 2.47 -9.18
N ILE A 60 -3.97 1.39 -9.95
CA ILE A 60 -4.25 0.05 -9.42
C ILE A 60 -3.11 -0.44 -8.53
N LEU A 61 -1.86 -0.35 -9.00
CA LEU A 61 -0.69 -0.78 -8.23
C LEU A 61 -0.54 -0.02 -6.91
N GLU A 62 -0.78 1.30 -6.94
CA GLU A 62 -0.71 2.15 -5.76
C GLU A 62 -1.85 1.85 -4.78
N CYS A 63 -3.07 1.64 -5.29
CA CYS A 63 -4.23 1.27 -4.48
C CYS A 63 -3.98 -0.06 -3.73
N LEU A 64 -3.58 -1.10 -4.46
CA LEU A 64 -3.28 -2.42 -3.87
C LEU A 64 -2.14 -2.35 -2.85
N THR A 65 -1.08 -1.58 -3.14
CA THR A 65 0.04 -1.41 -2.20
C THR A 65 -0.41 -0.71 -0.93
N THR A 66 -1.27 0.30 -1.06
CA THR A 66 -1.82 1.07 0.07
C THR A 66 -2.69 0.19 0.95
N GLU A 67 -3.56 -0.62 0.34
CA GLU A 67 -4.45 -1.55 1.04
C GLU A 67 -3.67 -2.60 1.85
N VAL A 68 -2.70 -3.27 1.22
CA VAL A 68 -1.84 -4.25 1.90
C VAL A 68 -1.06 -3.58 3.05
N LEU A 69 -0.54 -2.38 2.83
CA LEU A 69 0.21 -1.64 3.85
C LEU A 69 -0.68 -1.20 5.00
N GLN A 70 -1.92 -0.80 4.73
CA GLN A 70 -2.89 -0.37 5.73
C GLN A 70 -3.30 -1.53 6.65
N LEU A 71 -3.56 -2.71 6.07
CA LEU A 71 -3.86 -3.92 6.83
C LEU A 71 -2.66 -4.39 7.66
N ALA A 72 -1.45 -4.37 7.07
CA ALA A 72 -0.22 -4.70 7.79
C ALA A 72 0.08 -3.71 8.92
N GLU A 73 -0.26 -2.42 8.75
CA GLU A 73 -0.15 -1.42 9.81
C GLU A 73 -1.14 -1.71 10.94
N ASN A 74 -2.36 -2.13 10.63
CA ASN A 74 -3.34 -2.52 11.64
C ASN A 74 -2.79 -3.69 12.50
N THR A 75 -2.31 -4.76 11.87
CA THR A 75 -1.68 -5.88 12.59
C THR A 75 -0.43 -5.45 13.38
N ASN A 76 0.35 -4.49 12.86
CA ASN A 76 1.52 -3.95 13.55
C ASN A 76 1.14 -3.16 14.82
N LYS A 77 0.04 -2.39 14.75
CA LYS A 77 -0.51 -1.63 15.89
C LYS A 77 -0.98 -2.58 16.99
N ASP A 78 -1.61 -3.70 16.63
CA ASP A 78 -2.05 -4.72 17.58
C ASP A 78 -0.87 -5.32 18.37
N LEU A 79 0.25 -5.54 17.69
CA LEU A 79 1.47 -6.08 18.28
C LEU A 79 2.34 -5.04 19.01
N LYS A 80 1.95 -3.75 18.99
CA LYS A 80 2.63 -2.62 19.66
C LYS A 80 4.12 -2.46 19.30
N VAL A 81 4.52 -2.89 18.10
CA VAL A 81 5.90 -2.73 17.63
C VAL A 81 6.01 -1.60 16.61
N LYS A 82 7.18 -0.95 16.56
CA LYS A 82 7.39 0.27 15.75
C LYS A 82 7.56 -0.01 14.26
N ARG A 83 7.93 -1.22 13.87
CA ARG A 83 8.33 -1.57 12.49
C ARG A 83 7.48 -2.72 11.95
N ILE A 84 7.00 -2.56 10.71
CA ILE A 84 6.33 -3.62 9.96
C ILE A 84 7.33 -4.75 9.66
N THR A 85 6.98 -5.99 10.04
CA THR A 85 7.77 -7.20 9.80
C THR A 85 7.07 -8.09 8.76
N PRO A 86 7.77 -9.06 8.13
CA PRO A 86 7.15 -10.01 7.20
C PRO A 86 5.98 -10.79 7.83
N ARG A 87 5.99 -10.97 9.16
CA ARG A 87 4.87 -11.59 9.90
C ARG A 87 3.60 -10.75 9.82
N HIS A 88 3.69 -9.43 9.93
CA HIS A 88 2.51 -8.55 9.83
C HIS A 88 1.93 -8.60 8.41
N LEU A 89 2.80 -8.66 7.40
CA LEU A 89 2.38 -8.80 6.01
C LEU A 89 1.68 -10.15 5.76
N GLN A 90 2.22 -11.25 6.30
CA GLN A 90 1.61 -12.57 6.18
C GLN A 90 0.23 -12.61 6.85
N LEU A 91 0.11 -12.07 8.06
CA LEU A 91 -1.17 -12.06 8.79
C LEU A 91 -2.20 -11.16 8.11
N ALA A 92 -1.80 -10.01 7.57
CA ALA A 92 -2.68 -9.12 6.81
C ALA A 92 -3.17 -9.77 5.51
N VAL A 93 -2.27 -10.34 4.71
CA VAL A 93 -2.61 -10.94 3.40
C VAL A 93 -3.42 -12.23 3.56
N ARG A 94 -3.15 -13.05 4.57
CA ARG A 94 -3.88 -14.30 4.81
C ARG A 94 -5.13 -14.12 5.69
N GLY A 95 -5.28 -12.96 6.31
CA GLY A 95 -6.49 -12.61 7.06
C GLY A 95 -7.56 -11.92 6.22
N ASP A 96 -7.25 -11.62 4.95
CA ASP A 96 -8.12 -10.96 4.00
C ASP A 96 -8.40 -11.88 2.80
N GLU A 97 -9.67 -12.15 2.51
CA GLU A 97 -10.10 -13.14 1.52
C GLU A 97 -9.72 -12.75 0.08
N GLU A 98 -9.78 -11.45 -0.23
CA GLU A 98 -9.49 -10.92 -1.56
C GLU A 98 -7.98 -10.99 -1.82
N LEU A 99 -7.17 -10.57 -0.84
CA LEU A 99 -5.71 -10.64 -0.92
C LEU A 99 -5.17 -12.07 -0.86
N GLU A 100 -5.81 -12.97 -0.11
CA GLU A 100 -5.44 -14.39 -0.11
C GLU A 100 -5.62 -15.02 -1.49
N THR A 101 -6.72 -14.68 -2.16
CA THR A 101 -7.03 -15.16 -3.52
C THR A 101 -6.08 -14.57 -4.55
N LEU A 102 -5.76 -13.28 -4.41
CA LEU A 102 -4.86 -12.55 -5.31
C LEU A 102 -3.40 -13.00 -5.16
N ILE A 103 -2.94 -13.19 -3.92
CA ILE A 103 -1.54 -13.46 -3.57
C ILE A 103 -1.37 -14.91 -3.10
N LYS A 104 -1.20 -15.82 -4.07
CA LYS A 104 -0.87 -17.24 -3.80
C LYS A 104 0.63 -17.51 -3.56
N GLY A 105 1.46 -16.48 -3.63
CA GLY A 105 2.91 -16.57 -3.42
C GLY A 105 3.32 -16.76 -1.96
N THR A 106 4.56 -17.23 -1.74
CA THR A 106 5.15 -17.38 -0.39
C THR A 106 5.76 -16.06 0.08
N ILE A 107 5.37 -15.59 1.27
CA ILE A 107 6.02 -14.45 1.94
C ILE A 107 7.12 -14.99 2.85
N VAL A 108 8.37 -14.78 2.44
CA VAL A 108 9.55 -15.26 3.17
C VAL A 108 9.62 -14.58 4.55
N GLY A 109 9.81 -15.38 5.61
CA GLY A 109 9.86 -14.90 7.00
C GLY A 109 8.50 -14.59 7.63
N GLY A 110 7.40 -14.90 6.95
CA GLY A 110 6.03 -14.64 7.42
C GLY A 110 5.44 -15.71 8.34
N GLY A 111 5.91 -16.96 8.28
CA GLY A 111 5.30 -18.09 9.01
C GLY A 111 3.88 -18.43 8.52
N VAL A 112 3.08 -19.09 9.35
CA VAL A 112 1.70 -19.50 9.02
C VAL A 112 0.66 -18.92 9.98
N ILE A 113 -0.60 -18.79 9.57
CA ILE A 113 -1.68 -18.40 10.48
C ILE A 113 -1.85 -19.51 11.54
N PRO A 114 -1.89 -19.18 12.85
CA PRO A 114 -2.16 -20.18 13.89
C PRO A 114 -3.54 -20.82 13.67
N HIS A 115 -3.58 -22.13 13.50
CA HIS A 115 -4.81 -22.90 13.34
C HIS A 115 -4.69 -24.21 14.14
N ILE A 116 -5.66 -24.46 15.02
CA ILE A 116 -5.79 -25.69 15.81
C ILE A 116 -7.12 -26.33 15.41
N HIS A 117 -7.08 -27.62 15.06
CA HIS A 117 -8.27 -28.42 14.77
C HIS A 117 -8.89 -28.95 16.06
#